data_AF-A0AAW7P791-F1
#
_entry.id   AF-A0AAW7P791-F1
#
_cell.length_a   1.000
_cell.length_b   1.000
_cell.length_c   1.000
_cell.angle_alpha   90.00
_cell.angle_beta   90.00
_cell.angle_gamma   90.00
#
_symmetry.space_group_name_H-M   'P 1'
#
loop_
_entity.id
_entity.type
_entity.pdbx_description
1 polymer ?
#
loop_
_entity_poly.entity_id
_entity_poly.type
_entity_poly.pdbx_seq_one_letter_code
_entity_poly.pdbx_strand_id
1 'polypeptide(L)'
;MTDQQKNPEVDKENEAYASDESLFPNNEMKPEKRIGNSVILSIALFLAIVYIVLLLLGLFSMGAWAGGFLYFLGIHMISFVIATILLWNGIVNANKATLYMAVAIYVFSFIAAGDPDWVINHIPPFVVGVLVLIGTVLLKNGD
;
A
#
# COMPACT_ATOMS: atom_id res chain seq x y z
N MET A 1 -29.73 57.96 -46.43
CA MET A 1 -30.33 58.79 -45.37
C MET A 1 -31.65 58.10 -45.05
N THR A 2 -31.63 57.24 -44.01
CA THR A 2 -32.35 57.45 -42.72
C THR A 2 -33.87 57.29 -42.94
N ASP A 3 -34.64 56.48 -42.22
CA ASP A 3 -34.57 56.14 -40.81
C ASP A 3 -35.63 55.06 -40.48
N GLN A 4 -35.38 54.32 -39.40
CA GLN A 4 -36.35 53.80 -38.42
C GLN A 4 -37.28 52.61 -38.72
N GLN A 5 -36.81 51.47 -38.20
CA GLN A 5 -37.58 50.43 -37.52
C GLN A 5 -38.51 51.03 -36.44
N LYS A 6 -39.75 50.53 -36.37
CA LYS A 6 -40.61 50.66 -35.18
C LYS A 6 -41.30 49.33 -34.91
N ASN A 7 -40.86 48.66 -33.85
CA ASN A 7 -41.69 47.76 -33.06
C ASN A 7 -41.92 48.43 -31.70
N PRO A 8 -43.11 48.34 -31.09
CA PRO A 8 -43.26 48.40 -29.65
C PRO A 8 -43.79 47.07 -29.10
N GLU A 9 -42.88 46.35 -28.43
CA GLU A 9 -42.97 45.89 -27.03
C GLU A 9 -44.32 45.41 -26.48
N VAL A 10 -44.35 44.13 -26.07
CA VAL A 10 -45.24 43.40 -25.12
C VAL A 10 -44.79 41.93 -25.32
N ASP A 11 -44.17 41.17 -24.40
CA ASP A 11 -44.32 41.07 -22.97
C ASP A 11 -43.09 40.47 -22.26
N LYS A 12 -43.10 40.71 -20.94
CA LYS A 12 -42.21 40.24 -19.88
C LYS A 12 -42.17 38.72 -19.74
N GLU A 13 -40.97 38.16 -19.72
CA GLU A 13 -40.55 36.95 -18.98
C GLU A 13 -39.15 36.57 -19.50
N ASN A 14 -38.12 36.22 -18.76
CA ASN A 14 -37.80 36.13 -17.35
C ASN A 14 -36.26 36.23 -17.30
N GLU A 15 -35.75 36.87 -16.25
CA GLU A 15 -34.52 36.43 -15.54
C GLU A 15 -33.23 36.37 -16.38
N ALA A 16 -32.45 37.46 -16.34
CA ALA A 16 -31.27 37.54 -15.48
C ALA A 16 -30.15 36.54 -15.87
N TYR A 17 -29.22 37.05 -16.67
CA TYR A 17 -27.77 36.85 -16.54
C TYR A 17 -27.32 35.72 -15.59
N ALA A 18 -27.03 34.54 -16.16
CA ALA A 18 -26.10 33.59 -15.58
C ALA A 18 -25.52 32.72 -16.70
N SER A 19 -24.57 33.29 -17.43
CA SER A 19 -23.56 32.50 -18.12
C SER A 19 -22.65 31.84 -17.07
N ASP A 20 -23.13 30.73 -16.50
CA ASP A 20 -22.33 29.75 -15.76
C ASP A 20 -22.41 28.39 -16.49
N GLU A 21 -22.13 28.45 -17.79
CA GLU A 21 -21.73 27.27 -18.56
C GLU A 21 -20.35 26.84 -18.03
N SER A 22 -20.27 25.65 -17.43
CA SER A 22 -19.06 24.82 -17.25
C SER A 22 -18.16 24.94 -16.00
N LEU A 23 -18.59 25.52 -14.88
CA LEU A 23 -17.79 25.52 -13.64
C LEU A 23 -18.02 24.34 -12.68
N PHE A 24 -18.46 23.20 -13.19
CA PHE A 24 -18.20 21.95 -12.48
C PHE A 24 -16.88 21.40 -13.02
N PRO A 25 -15.80 21.35 -12.22
CA PRO A 25 -14.72 20.46 -12.58
C PRO A 25 -15.40 19.08 -12.63
N ASN A 26 -15.48 18.53 -13.84
CA ASN A 26 -15.62 17.11 -14.02
C ASN A 26 -14.39 16.52 -13.33
N ASN A 27 -14.46 16.37 -12.02
CA ASN A 27 -13.66 15.41 -11.30
C ASN A 27 -14.22 14.06 -11.74
N GLU A 28 -13.94 13.73 -12.99
CA GLU A 28 -13.54 12.40 -13.33
C GLU A 28 -12.63 12.00 -12.17
N MET A 29 -13.19 11.22 -11.25
CA MET A 29 -12.42 10.16 -10.62
C MET A 29 -11.99 9.27 -11.77
N LYS A 30 -11.06 9.80 -12.58
CA LYS A 30 -9.99 9.03 -13.13
C LYS A 30 -9.58 8.19 -11.94
N PRO A 31 -9.57 6.85 -12.06
CA PRO A 31 -8.77 6.10 -11.14
C PRO A 31 -7.37 6.60 -11.45
N GLU A 32 -6.93 7.69 -10.80
CA GLU A 32 -5.55 7.94 -10.50
C GLU A 32 -5.17 6.67 -9.76
N LYS A 33 -4.78 5.64 -10.50
CA LYS A 33 -3.51 4.93 -10.45
C LYS A 33 -2.86 4.79 -9.07
N ARG A 34 -3.67 4.79 -8.01
CA ARG A 34 -3.35 4.70 -6.58
C ARG A 34 -3.38 3.27 -6.09
N ILE A 35 -3.50 2.33 -7.02
CA ILE A 35 -2.98 1.00 -6.82
C ILE A 35 -1.68 1.00 -7.61
N GLY A 36 -0.58 1.33 -6.91
CA GLY A 36 0.75 1.05 -7.43
C GLY A 36 0.85 -0.46 -7.61
N ASN A 37 0.41 -0.95 -8.77
CA ASN A 37 0.41 -2.35 -9.19
C ASN A 37 1.86 -2.81 -9.44
N SER A 38 2.72 -2.69 -8.44
CA SER A 38 3.91 -3.51 -8.41
C SER A 38 3.43 -4.90 -8.04
N VAL A 39 3.17 -5.71 -9.07
CA VAL A 39 2.84 -7.14 -8.94
C VAL A 39 3.82 -7.82 -7.98
N ILE A 40 5.09 -7.40 -8.00
CA ILE A 40 6.15 -7.86 -7.10
C ILE A 40 5.85 -7.51 -5.64
N LEU A 41 5.45 -6.27 -5.32
CA LEU A 41 5.08 -5.87 -3.96
C LEU A 41 3.83 -6.64 -3.47
N SER A 42 2.86 -6.89 -4.35
CA SER A 42 1.69 -7.70 -4.01
C SER A 42 2.04 -9.16 -3.73
N ILE A 43 2.92 -9.78 -4.54
CA ILE A 43 3.45 -11.12 -4.28
C ILE A 43 4.23 -11.16 -2.97
N ALA A 44 5.09 -10.16 -2.71
CA ALA A 44 5.86 -10.07 -1.47
C ALA A 44 4.94 -10.04 -0.24
N LEU A 45 3.89 -9.21 -0.30
CA LEU A 45 2.90 -9.10 0.75
C LEU A 45 2.13 -10.41 0.96
N PHE A 46 1.71 -11.08 -0.12
CA PHE A 46 1.04 -12.37 -0.04
C PHE A 46 1.91 -13.41 0.67
N LEU A 47 3.19 -13.54 0.26
CA LEU A 47 4.13 -14.45 0.89
C LEU A 47 4.35 -14.11 2.37
N ALA A 48 4.44 -12.83 2.72
CA ALA A 48 4.58 -12.40 4.10
C ALA A 48 3.37 -12.80 4.97
N ILE A 49 2.15 -12.61 4.46
CA ILE A 49 0.92 -13.00 5.17
C ILE A 49 0.86 -14.52 5.36
N VAL A 50 1.15 -15.30 4.29
CA VAL A 50 1.20 -16.77 4.38
C VAL A 50 2.18 -17.21 5.44
N TYR A 51 3.37 -16.60 5.49
CA TYR A 51 4.36 -16.93 6.50
C TYR A 51 3.91 -16.57 7.92
N ILE A 52 3.28 -15.41 8.14
CA ILE A 52 2.70 -15.06 9.45
C ILE A 52 1.66 -16.10 9.88
N VAL A 53 0.80 -16.56 8.97
CA VAL A 53 -0.19 -17.60 9.28
C VAL A 53 0.49 -18.91 9.68
N LEU A 54 1.55 -19.33 8.96
CA LEU A 54 2.32 -20.53 9.31
C LEU A 54 3.01 -20.40 10.66
N LEU A 55 3.57 -19.23 10.95
CA LEU A 55 4.20 -18.89 12.22
C LEU A 55 3.21 -18.95 13.39
N LEU A 56 2.00 -18.41 13.21
CA LEU A 56 0.92 -18.49 14.19
C LEU A 56 0.45 -19.94 14.36
N LEU A 57 0.28 -20.68 13.27
CA LEU A 57 -0.08 -22.09 13.32
C LEU A 57 0.96 -22.90 14.09
N GLY A 58 2.25 -22.67 13.85
CA GLY A 58 3.35 -23.28 14.61
C GLY A 58 3.30 -22.93 16.09
N LEU A 59 3.11 -21.65 16.41
CA LEU A 59 2.98 -21.18 17.80
C LEU A 59 1.84 -21.88 18.54
N PHE A 60 0.65 -21.94 17.95
CA PHE A 60 -0.51 -22.59 18.56
C PHE A 60 -0.41 -24.12 18.58
N SER A 61 0.34 -24.73 17.66
CA SER A 61 0.55 -26.18 17.61
C SER A 61 1.54 -26.69 18.66
N MET A 62 2.40 -25.83 19.22
CA MET A 62 3.47 -26.24 20.14
C MET A 62 3.00 -26.55 21.57
N GLY A 63 1.77 -26.19 21.94
CA GLY A 63 1.21 -26.50 23.26
C GLY A 63 2.14 -26.08 24.41
N ALA A 64 2.57 -27.05 25.22
CA ALA A 64 3.48 -26.81 26.35
C ALA A 64 4.86 -26.25 25.94
N TRP A 65 5.28 -26.42 24.68
CA TRP A 65 6.55 -25.92 24.15
C TRP A 65 6.46 -24.52 23.53
N ALA A 66 5.28 -23.89 23.53
CA ALA A 66 5.08 -22.57 22.94
C ALA A 66 6.03 -21.50 23.52
N GLY A 67 6.38 -21.60 24.80
CA GLY A 67 7.35 -20.71 25.43
C GLY A 67 8.76 -20.83 24.83
N GLY A 68 9.22 -22.05 24.53
CA GLY A 68 10.49 -22.28 23.84
C GLY A 68 10.46 -21.74 22.41
N PHE A 69 9.37 -21.99 21.68
CA PHE A 69 9.16 -21.44 20.34
C PHE A 69 9.24 -19.90 20.34
N LEU A 70 8.59 -19.22 21.29
CA LEU A 70 8.66 -17.77 21.43
C LEU A 70 10.03 -17.27 21.91
N TYR A 71 10.75 -18.04 22.73
CA TYR A 71 12.09 -17.66 23.18
C TYR A 71 13.06 -17.59 22.00
N PHE A 72 13.05 -18.57 21.11
CA PHE A 72 13.93 -18.61 19.95
C PHE A 72 13.45 -17.72 18.80
N LEU A 73 12.14 -17.70 18.54
CA LEU A 73 11.60 -17.06 17.34
C LEU A 73 10.87 -15.74 17.62
N GLY A 74 10.60 -15.38 18.87
CA GLY A 74 9.72 -14.26 19.21
C GLY A 74 10.15 -12.91 18.62
N ILE A 75 11.45 -12.58 18.70
CA ILE A 75 11.99 -11.34 18.12
C ILE A 75 11.86 -11.35 16.60
N HIS A 76 12.16 -12.48 15.96
CA HIS A 76 11.96 -12.69 14.53
C HIS A 76 10.48 -12.48 14.14
N MET A 77 9.55 -13.09 14.87
CA MET A 77 8.10 -13.01 14.63
C MET A 77 7.60 -11.57 14.73
N ILE A 78 7.94 -10.87 15.82
CA ILE A 78 7.49 -9.51 16.07
C ILE A 78 8.03 -8.56 14.99
N SER A 79 9.32 -8.64 14.70
CA SER A 79 9.93 -7.81 13.65
C SER A 79 9.35 -8.12 12.26
N PHE A 80 9.10 -9.39 11.93
CA PHE A 80 8.49 -9.77 10.66
C PHE A 80 7.06 -9.20 10.51
N VAL A 81 6.24 -9.26 11.57
CA VAL A 81 4.89 -8.69 11.58
C VAL A 81 4.95 -7.17 11.40
N ILE A 82 5.84 -6.48 12.12
CA ILE A 82 6.05 -5.03 11.96
C ILE A 82 6.45 -4.70 10.52
N ALA A 83 7.43 -5.42 9.95
CA ALA A 83 7.84 -5.22 8.56
C ALA A 83 6.67 -5.43 7.58
N THR A 84 5.79 -6.40 7.84
CA THR A 84 4.62 -6.68 7.00
C THR A 84 3.57 -5.56 7.08
N ILE A 85 3.33 -5.00 8.26
CA ILE A 85 2.44 -3.83 8.43
C ILE A 85 2.99 -2.62 7.68
N LEU A 86 4.30 -2.38 7.77
CA LEU A 86 4.96 -1.31 7.02
C LEU A 86 4.92 -1.55 5.52
N LEU A 87 5.12 -2.79 5.07
CA LEU A 87 4.97 -3.16 3.67
C LEU A 87 3.57 -2.83 3.16
N TRP A 88 2.53 -3.25 3.86
CA TRP A 88 1.14 -2.91 3.53
C TRP A 88 0.93 -1.39 3.45
N ASN A 89 1.36 -0.67 4.49
CA ASN A 89 1.21 0.78 4.57
C ASN A 89 1.98 1.51 3.45
N GLY A 90 3.17 1.01 3.10
CA GLY A 90 3.98 1.50 2.00
C GLY A 90 3.35 1.25 0.63
N ILE A 91 2.71 0.10 0.43
CA ILE A 91 1.95 -0.22 -0.78
C ILE A 91 0.73 0.70 -0.91
N VAL A 92 -0.11 0.77 0.12
CA VAL A 92 -1.36 1.54 0.11
C VAL A 92 -1.11 3.03 -0.15
N ASN A 93 -0.05 3.58 0.44
CA ASN A 93 0.29 5.00 0.29
C ASN A 93 1.34 5.27 -0.81
N ALA A 94 1.77 4.25 -1.56
CA ALA A 94 2.90 4.32 -2.49
C ALA A 94 4.15 5.00 -1.90
N ASN A 95 4.39 4.82 -0.59
CA ASN A 95 5.45 5.51 0.16
C ASN A 95 6.74 4.68 0.16
N LYS A 96 7.70 5.07 -0.70
CA LYS A 96 9.01 4.43 -0.82
C LYS A 96 9.80 4.43 0.49
N ALA A 97 9.74 5.49 1.30
CA ALA A 97 10.47 5.56 2.56
C ALA A 97 9.97 4.48 3.54
N THR A 98 8.65 4.32 3.66
CA THR A 98 8.04 3.27 4.46
C THR A 98 8.43 1.87 3.94
N LEU A 99 8.45 1.69 2.62
CA LEU A 99 8.86 0.41 2.03
C LEU A 99 10.35 0.09 2.30
N TYR A 100 11.26 1.06 2.22
CA TYR A 100 12.66 0.86 2.59
C TYR A 100 12.83 0.56 4.08
N MET A 101 12.03 1.19 4.94
CA MET A 101 11.99 0.85 6.36
C MET A 101 11.51 -0.60 6.57
N ALA A 102 10.50 -1.05 5.83
CA ALA A 102 10.07 -2.45 5.85
C ALA A 102 11.22 -3.40 5.44
N VAL A 103 11.99 -3.09 4.39
CA VAL A 103 13.17 -3.87 3.98
C VAL A 103 14.19 -3.97 5.12
N ALA A 104 14.53 -2.85 5.77
CA ALA A 104 15.47 -2.84 6.88
C ALA A 104 15.00 -3.75 8.04
N ILE A 105 13.71 -3.74 8.35
CA ILE A 105 13.14 -4.60 9.39
C ILE A 105 13.07 -6.07 8.95
N TYR A 106 12.81 -6.37 7.67
CA TYR A 106 12.94 -7.75 7.16
C TYR A 106 14.38 -8.28 7.29
N VAL A 107 15.39 -7.46 7.00
CA VAL A 107 16.80 -7.83 7.22
C VAL A 107 17.08 -8.05 8.71
N PHE A 108 16.57 -7.19 9.59
CA PHE A 108 16.68 -7.40 11.03
C PHE A 108 16.00 -8.71 11.46
N SER A 109 14.81 -8.99 10.95
CA SER A 109 14.07 -10.23 11.19
C SER A 109 14.84 -11.47 10.72
N PHE A 110 15.54 -11.38 9.59
CA PHE A 110 16.44 -12.44 9.11
C PHE A 110 17.56 -12.73 10.11
N ILE A 111 18.23 -11.69 10.62
CA ILE A 111 19.31 -11.84 11.62
C ILE A 111 18.74 -12.38 12.94
N ALA A 112 17.55 -11.93 13.33
CA ALA A 112 16.88 -12.35 14.55
C ALA A 112 16.37 -13.79 14.52
N ALA A 113 16.34 -14.46 13.37
CA ALA A 113 16.00 -15.88 13.24
C ALA A 113 17.15 -16.82 13.66
N GLY A 114 18.16 -16.30 14.38
CA GLY A 114 19.52 -16.83 14.50
C GLY A 114 19.75 -18.12 15.29
N ASP A 115 18.74 -18.96 15.51
CA ASP A 115 18.94 -20.30 16.08
C ASP A 115 19.29 -21.32 14.96
N PRO A 116 20.41 -22.07 15.07
CA PRO A 116 20.84 -23.07 14.09
C PRO A 116 19.83 -24.21 13.85
N ASP A 117 19.01 -24.57 14.83
CA ASP A 117 18.01 -25.63 14.70
C ASP A 117 16.76 -25.14 13.94
N TRP A 118 16.59 -23.81 13.84
CA TRP A 118 15.42 -23.15 13.24
C TRP A 118 15.77 -22.37 11.96
N VAL A 119 16.85 -22.76 11.28
CA VAL A 119 17.42 -22.06 10.12
C VAL A 119 16.42 -21.82 9.00
N ILE A 120 15.42 -22.69 8.82
CA ILE A 120 14.39 -22.53 7.79
C ILE A 120 13.65 -21.17 7.88
N ASN A 121 13.57 -20.57 9.08
CA ASN A 121 12.91 -19.29 9.31
C ASN A 121 13.71 -18.08 8.80
N HIS A 122 14.95 -18.28 8.33
CA HIS A 122 15.72 -17.25 7.64
C HIS A 122 15.25 -17.03 6.20
N ILE A 123 14.71 -18.06 5.55
CA ILE A 123 14.37 -17.98 4.12
C ILE A 123 13.26 -16.94 3.87
N PRO A 124 12.13 -16.95 4.61
CA PRO A 124 11.04 -16.02 4.38
C PRO A 124 11.40 -14.53 4.49
N PRO A 125 12.06 -14.03 5.57
CA PRO A 125 12.43 -12.62 5.65
C PRO A 125 13.42 -12.20 4.56
N PHE A 126 14.32 -13.10 4.16
CA PHE A 126 15.25 -12.82 3.06
C PHE A 126 14.52 -12.67 1.72
N VAL A 127 13.71 -13.66 1.35
CA VAL A 127 12.97 -13.66 0.08
C VAL A 127 12.02 -12.47 0.01
N VAL A 128 11.22 -12.26 1.06
CA VAL A 128 10.28 -11.12 1.10
C VAL A 128 11.05 -9.80 1.08
N GLY A 129 12.10 -9.64 1.88
CA GLY A 129 12.91 -8.42 1.91
C GLY A 129 13.48 -8.05 0.53
N VAL A 130 14.01 -9.03 -0.22
CA VAL A 130 14.50 -8.83 -1.59
C VAL A 130 13.38 -8.43 -2.54
N LEU A 131 12.23 -9.11 -2.49
CA LEU A 131 11.07 -8.76 -3.33
C LEU A 131 10.57 -7.36 -3.03
N VAL A 132 10.50 -6.96 -1.75
CA VAL A 132 10.11 -5.62 -1.35
C VAL A 132 11.12 -4.59 -1.86
N LEU A 133 12.42 -4.87 -1.75
CA LEU A 133 13.46 -3.98 -2.27
C LEU A 133 13.31 -3.76 -3.79
N ILE A 134 13.24 -4.84 -4.56
CA ILE A 134 13.05 -4.79 -6.02
C ILE A 134 11.74 -4.06 -6.36
N GLY A 135 10.66 -4.44 -5.70
CA GLY A 135 9.35 -3.84 -5.90
C GLY A 135 9.30 -2.35 -5.57
N THR A 136 10.08 -1.91 -4.58
CA THR A 136 10.23 -0.49 -4.17
C THR A 136 11.03 0.30 -5.19
N VAL A 137 12.15 -0.26 -5.68
CA VAL A 137 12.97 0.36 -6.72
C VAL A 137 12.15 0.58 -8.00
N LEU A 138 11.35 -0.42 -8.39
CA LEU A 138 10.50 -0.37 -9.59
C LEU A 138 9.20 0.43 -9.41
N LEU A 139 8.80 0.74 -8.17
CA LEU A 139 7.61 1.55 -7.92
C LEU A 139 7.81 2.94 -8.53
N LYS A 140 6.93 3.38 -9.45
CA LYS A 140 7.00 4.74 -9.99
C LYS A 140 6.53 5.75 -8.94
N ASN A 141 7.20 6.89 -8.88
CA ASN A 141 6.67 8.05 -8.18
C ASN A 141 5.41 8.51 -8.93
N GLY A 142 4.39 8.94 -8.18
CA GLY A 142 3.27 9.66 -8.75
C GLY A 142 3.75 11.05 -9.15
N ASP A 143 4.30 11.17 -10.35
CA ASP A 143 4.49 12.44 -11.05
C ASP A 143 3.18 12.85 -11.72
#